data_AF-A0A9P5UKS3-F1
#
_entry.id   AF-A0A9P5UKS3-F1
#
_cell.length_a   1.000
_cell.length_b   1.000
_cell.length_c   1.000
_cell.angle_alpha   90.00
_cell.angle_beta   90.00
_cell.angle_gamma   90.00
#
_symmetry.space_group_name_H-M   'P 1'
#
loop_
_entity.id
_entity.type
_entity.pdbx_description
1 polymer ?
#
loop_
_entity_poly.entity_id
_entity_poly.type
_entity_poly.pdbx_seq_one_letter_code
_entity_poly.pdbx_strand_id
1 'polypeptide(L)'
;MLEAAKAKMEQMQGNESDAAMILGGFLSPSHDLYVGEKLKGEDLVLNSKERLELCRLQTADSDWIDVDSWESSQDRFYDYHKVTSRLQQFLQERCQSMLEHKMRSLVQEQQRQRHKSVHIPMVPQRSGSLESRRNPFNIRVVYICGADFVLRTGARKLVGGIVVVDRPLGAPSTSRRSILLTNTGGSITVPVSNQIEESEELALLSSSASSTSSMSSAASLSSEASLSSGSTVLSAKQRVFRRLEQSYGFEWCEASRNNIWWLPSRSRTESEDISSTKIRNLLSDKKSCHGLLHPAVAQRLLEKKARQESA
;
A
#
# COMPACT_ATOMS: atom_id res chain seq x y z
N MET A 1 -9.21 1.61 -5.96
CA MET A 1 -7.75 1.48 -5.68
C MET A 1 -7.11 0.43 -6.57
N LEU A 2 -7.58 -0.83 -6.55
CA LEU A 2 -7.06 -1.92 -7.37
C LEU A 2 -7.00 -1.59 -8.86
N GLU A 3 -8.09 -1.07 -9.44
CA GLU A 3 -8.11 -0.64 -10.85
C GLU A 3 -7.04 0.40 -11.20
N ALA A 4 -6.86 1.40 -10.33
CA ALA A 4 -5.83 2.41 -10.53
C ALA A 4 -4.42 1.79 -10.49
N ALA A 5 -4.18 0.91 -9.50
CA ALA A 5 -2.92 0.19 -9.34
C ALA A 5 -2.61 -0.65 -10.58
N LYS A 6 -3.58 -1.45 -11.05
CA LYS A 6 -3.46 -2.26 -12.27
C LYS A 6 -3.11 -1.39 -13.47
N ALA A 7 -3.92 -0.37 -13.76
CA ALA A 7 -3.69 0.53 -14.89
C ALA A 7 -2.31 1.19 -14.83
N LYS A 8 -1.85 1.62 -13.65
CA LYS A 8 -0.53 2.26 -13.51
C LYS A 8 0.61 1.26 -13.75
N MET A 9 0.53 0.06 -13.16
CA MET A 9 1.56 -0.96 -13.30
C MET A 9 1.64 -1.49 -14.73
N GLU A 10 0.51 -1.61 -15.41
CA GLU A 10 0.46 -1.99 -16.83
C GLU A 10 0.90 -0.84 -17.75
N GLN A 11 0.58 0.43 -17.47
CA GLN A 11 1.04 1.57 -18.28
C GLN A 11 2.56 1.79 -18.27
N MET A 12 3.25 1.31 -17.22
CA MET A 12 4.72 1.33 -17.21
C MET A 12 5.34 0.42 -18.30
N GLN A 13 4.52 -0.31 -19.07
CA GLN A 13 4.89 -1.04 -20.30
C GLN A 13 5.56 -0.20 -21.41
N GLY A 14 5.53 1.13 -21.35
CA GLY A 14 6.13 1.99 -22.39
C GLY A 14 7.66 2.04 -22.39
N ASN A 15 8.33 1.66 -21.29
CA ASN A 15 9.79 1.53 -21.23
C ASN A 15 10.11 0.03 -21.09
N GLU A 16 10.62 -0.58 -22.17
CA GLU A 16 10.54 -2.02 -22.48
C GLU A 16 11.17 -3.03 -21.48
N SER A 17 11.77 -2.60 -20.37
CA SER A 17 12.49 -3.49 -19.45
C SER A 17 11.81 -3.82 -18.11
N ASP A 18 10.77 -3.10 -17.67
CA ASP A 18 10.17 -3.25 -16.32
C ASP A 18 8.63 -3.41 -16.28
N ALA A 19 8.04 -3.78 -17.42
CA ALA A 19 6.60 -4.00 -17.54
C ALA A 19 6.07 -5.17 -16.67
N ALA A 20 5.17 -4.88 -15.73
CA ALA A 20 4.45 -5.93 -15.00
C ALA A 20 3.16 -6.32 -15.72
N MET A 21 2.92 -7.64 -15.86
CA MET A 21 1.61 -8.18 -16.25
C MET A 21 0.81 -8.46 -14.97
N ILE A 22 -0.39 -7.87 -14.85
CA ILE A 22 -1.24 -8.08 -13.68
C ILE A 22 -2.12 -9.31 -13.92
N LEU A 23 -1.84 -10.36 -13.16
CA LEU A 23 -2.54 -11.65 -13.30
C LEU A 23 -3.87 -11.70 -12.52
N GLY A 24 -3.99 -10.89 -11.46
CA GLY A 24 -5.15 -10.87 -10.59
C GLY A 24 -4.97 -9.91 -9.41
N GLY A 25 -6.06 -9.68 -8.68
CA GLY A 25 -6.12 -8.90 -7.45
C GLY A 25 -6.84 -9.67 -6.37
N PHE A 26 -6.44 -9.49 -5.11
CA PHE A 26 -7.10 -10.14 -3.97
C PHE A 26 -7.53 -9.09 -2.94
N LEU A 27 -8.76 -9.20 -2.48
CA LEU A 27 -9.21 -8.58 -1.23
C LEU A 27 -9.07 -9.62 -0.11
N SER A 28 -8.31 -9.31 0.95
CA SER A 28 -8.24 -10.15 2.15
C SER A 28 -8.80 -9.38 3.35
N PRO A 29 -10.07 -9.63 3.75
CA PRO A 29 -10.63 -9.01 4.92
C PRO A 29 -9.89 -9.45 6.19
N SER A 30 -9.57 -8.50 7.06
CA SER A 30 -8.84 -8.77 8.30
C SER A 30 -9.57 -9.71 9.27
N HIS A 31 -8.87 -10.27 10.25
CA HIS A 31 -9.46 -11.05 11.33
C HIS A 31 -10.40 -10.24 12.26
N ASP A 32 -11.38 -10.89 12.90
CA ASP A 32 -12.40 -10.25 13.74
C ASP A 32 -11.84 -9.61 15.01
N LEU A 33 -10.78 -10.18 15.62
CA LEU A 33 -10.10 -9.56 16.76
C LEU A 33 -9.57 -8.16 16.42
N TYR A 34 -9.01 -7.99 15.22
CA TYR A 34 -8.52 -6.68 14.79
C TYR A 34 -9.66 -5.69 14.54
N VAL A 35 -10.70 -6.14 13.84
CA VAL A 35 -11.81 -5.25 13.50
C VAL A 35 -12.65 -4.88 14.72
N GLY A 36 -12.90 -5.82 15.61
CA GLY A 36 -13.63 -5.60 16.86
C GLY A 36 -12.93 -4.59 17.76
N GLU A 37 -11.61 -4.72 17.95
CA GLU A 37 -10.83 -3.74 18.72
C GLU A 37 -10.81 -2.36 18.04
N LYS A 38 -10.61 -2.33 16.71
CA LYS A 38 -10.56 -1.08 15.94
C LYS A 38 -11.88 -0.33 15.93
N LEU A 39 -13.00 -1.04 15.91
CA LEU A 39 -14.35 -0.47 15.84
C LEU A 39 -15.07 -0.57 17.17
N LYS A 40 -14.34 -0.70 18.28
CA LYS A 40 -14.93 -0.79 19.61
C LYS A 40 -15.75 0.46 19.91
N GLY A 41 -17.04 0.27 20.17
CA GLY A 41 -18.01 1.34 20.45
C GLY A 41 -18.70 1.91 19.21
N GLU A 42 -18.47 1.36 18.02
CA GLU A 42 -19.20 1.76 16.80
C GLU A 42 -20.50 0.98 16.65
N ASP A 43 -21.56 1.61 16.13
CA ASP A 43 -22.88 0.99 16.00
C ASP A 43 -22.93 -0.16 14.99
N LEU A 44 -22.07 -0.13 13.97
CA LEU A 44 -22.05 -1.10 12.88
C LEU A 44 -20.70 -1.79 12.80
N VAL A 45 -20.57 -2.88 13.55
CA VAL A 45 -19.41 -3.79 13.50
C VAL A 45 -19.82 -5.08 12.79
N LEU A 46 -19.11 -5.39 11.71
CA LEU A 46 -19.35 -6.58 10.89
C LEU A 46 -18.35 -7.68 11.25
N ASN A 47 -18.86 -8.90 11.44
CA ASN A 47 -17.99 -10.07 11.60
C ASN A 47 -17.33 -10.46 10.26
N SER A 48 -16.41 -11.42 10.33
CA SER A 48 -15.60 -11.90 9.20
C SER A 48 -16.46 -12.42 8.06
N LYS A 49 -17.49 -13.22 8.37
CA LYS A 49 -18.42 -13.77 7.37
C LYS A 49 -19.18 -12.67 6.63
N GLU A 50 -19.66 -11.67 7.35
CA GLU A 50 -20.37 -10.52 6.78
C GLU A 50 -19.42 -9.69 5.90
N ARG A 51 -18.19 -9.43 6.36
CA ARG A 51 -17.20 -8.69 5.55
C ARG A 51 -16.79 -9.45 4.29
N LEU A 52 -16.64 -10.77 4.37
CA LEU A 52 -16.40 -11.62 3.20
C LEU A 52 -17.56 -11.56 2.20
N GLU A 53 -18.80 -11.64 2.68
CA GLU A 53 -19.99 -11.49 1.85
C GLU A 53 -19.99 -10.14 1.12
N LEU A 54 -19.74 -9.04 1.82
CA LEU A 54 -19.67 -7.71 1.21
C LEU A 54 -18.54 -7.59 0.19
N CYS A 55 -17.36 -8.15 0.47
CA CYS A 55 -16.26 -8.16 -0.50
C CYS A 55 -16.61 -8.93 -1.77
N ARG A 56 -17.29 -10.08 -1.66
CA ARG A 56 -17.76 -10.86 -2.81
C ARG A 56 -18.80 -10.10 -3.62
N LEU A 57 -19.79 -9.49 -2.95
CA LEU A 57 -20.77 -8.63 -3.61
C LEU A 57 -20.12 -7.44 -4.31
N GLN A 58 -19.07 -6.85 -3.73
CA GLN A 58 -18.34 -5.71 -4.30
C GLN A 58 -17.50 -6.09 -5.53
N THR A 59 -17.11 -7.36 -5.65
CA THR A 59 -16.23 -7.87 -6.69
C THR A 59 -16.95 -8.78 -7.69
N ALA A 60 -18.27 -8.93 -7.57
CA ALA A 60 -19.07 -9.84 -8.39
C ALA A 60 -18.96 -9.56 -9.90
N ASP A 61 -18.80 -8.29 -10.27
CA ASP A 61 -18.68 -7.87 -11.67
C ASP A 61 -17.21 -7.78 -12.15
N SER A 62 -16.24 -8.15 -11.31
CA SER A 62 -14.82 -8.08 -11.63
C SER A 62 -14.33 -9.43 -12.17
N ASP A 63 -13.64 -9.40 -13.31
CA ASP A 63 -13.05 -10.60 -13.94
C ASP A 63 -11.66 -10.96 -13.40
N TRP A 64 -11.00 -10.02 -12.71
CA TRP A 64 -9.62 -10.16 -12.25
C TRP A 64 -9.41 -10.00 -10.74
N ILE A 65 -10.44 -9.65 -9.98
CA ILE A 65 -10.36 -9.43 -8.52
C ILE A 65 -11.16 -10.51 -7.82
N ASP A 66 -10.55 -11.18 -6.85
CA ASP A 66 -11.18 -12.19 -6.01
C ASP A 66 -11.00 -11.88 -4.51
N VAL A 67 -11.62 -12.66 -3.63
CA VAL A 67 -11.60 -12.50 -2.18
C VAL A 67 -10.88 -13.68 -1.52
N ASP A 68 -9.72 -13.44 -0.91
CA ASP A 68 -9.01 -14.45 -0.12
C ASP A 68 -9.50 -14.44 1.33
N SER A 69 -10.26 -15.47 1.70
CA SER A 69 -10.82 -15.62 3.04
C SER A 69 -9.80 -16.08 4.10
N TRP A 70 -8.57 -16.44 3.70
CA TRP A 70 -7.59 -17.05 4.59
C TRP A 70 -7.37 -16.23 5.86
N GLU A 71 -7.06 -14.93 5.75
CA GLU A 71 -6.79 -14.05 6.90
C GLU A 71 -7.96 -14.01 7.89
N SER A 72 -9.17 -13.83 7.38
CA SER A 72 -10.39 -13.75 8.19
C SER A 72 -10.80 -15.06 8.85
N SER A 73 -10.31 -16.19 8.35
CA SER A 73 -10.67 -17.54 8.80
C SER A 73 -9.67 -18.12 9.80
N GLN A 74 -8.61 -17.39 10.13
CA GLN A 74 -7.65 -17.83 11.13
C GLN A 74 -8.24 -17.76 12.55
N ASP A 75 -7.58 -18.37 13.51
CA ASP A 75 -7.91 -18.32 14.94
C ASP A 75 -7.39 -17.04 15.64
N ARG A 76 -6.46 -16.33 14.99
CA ARG A 76 -5.83 -15.11 15.47
C ARG A 76 -5.60 -14.11 14.35
N PHE A 77 -5.27 -12.88 14.75
CA PHE A 77 -4.86 -11.85 13.82
C PHE A 77 -3.46 -12.13 13.23
N TYR A 78 -3.32 -11.90 11.92
CA TYR A 78 -2.05 -11.96 11.20
C TYR A 78 -1.76 -10.60 10.57
N ASP A 79 -0.55 -10.09 10.76
CA ASP A 79 -0.11 -8.87 10.10
C ASP A 79 -0.06 -9.03 8.57
N TYR A 80 -0.29 -7.93 7.87
CA TYR A 80 -0.28 -7.82 6.41
C TYR A 80 0.91 -8.50 5.73
N HIS A 81 2.13 -8.39 6.28
CA HIS A 81 3.31 -9.03 5.68
C HIS A 81 3.24 -10.56 5.71
N LYS A 82 2.64 -11.15 6.74
CA LYS A 82 2.43 -12.60 6.83
C LYS A 82 1.37 -13.04 5.83
N VAL A 83 0.28 -12.27 5.70
CA VAL A 83 -0.78 -12.51 4.71
C VAL A 83 -0.20 -12.49 3.29
N THR A 84 0.59 -11.47 2.95
CA THR A 84 1.23 -11.37 1.62
C THR A 84 2.22 -12.48 1.37
N SER A 85 3.05 -12.86 2.35
CA SER A 85 4.00 -13.96 2.21
C SER A 85 3.30 -15.30 2.03
N ARG A 86 2.21 -15.55 2.76
CA ARG A 86 1.40 -16.75 2.58
C ARG A 86 0.78 -16.81 1.18
N LEU A 87 0.23 -15.71 0.69
CA LEU A 87 -0.37 -15.66 -0.65
C LEU A 87 0.70 -15.89 -1.74
N GLN A 88 1.89 -15.29 -1.57
CA GLN A 88 3.03 -15.51 -2.45
C GLN A 88 3.43 -16.99 -2.51
N GLN A 89 3.55 -17.63 -1.34
CA GLN A 89 3.87 -19.05 -1.23
C GLN A 89 2.78 -19.92 -1.87
N PHE A 90 1.51 -19.64 -1.58
CA PHE A 90 0.38 -20.36 -2.18
C PHE A 90 0.40 -20.31 -3.70
N LEU A 91 0.62 -19.13 -4.29
CA LEU A 91 0.67 -18.97 -5.75
C LEU A 91 1.88 -19.69 -6.37
N GLN A 92 3.03 -19.67 -5.69
CA GLN A 92 4.22 -20.40 -6.14
C GLN A 92 4.01 -21.91 -6.07
N GLU A 93 3.47 -22.44 -4.98
CA GLU A 93 3.34 -23.89 -4.80
C GLU A 93 2.18 -24.49 -5.60
N ARG A 94 1.05 -23.78 -5.67
CA ARG A 94 -0.20 -24.35 -6.21
C ARG A 94 -0.52 -23.89 -7.62
N CYS A 95 0.01 -22.74 -8.03
CA CYS A 95 -0.39 -22.11 -9.27
C CYS A 95 0.76 -21.88 -10.24
N GLN A 96 2.02 -22.11 -9.86
CA GLN A 96 3.17 -21.79 -10.70
C GLN A 96 3.10 -22.46 -12.07
N SER A 97 2.87 -23.77 -12.15
CA SER A 97 2.83 -24.48 -13.43
C SER A 97 1.70 -23.98 -14.35
N MET A 98 0.51 -23.76 -13.79
CA MET A 98 -0.66 -23.24 -14.50
C MET A 98 -0.42 -21.80 -14.99
N LEU A 99 0.13 -20.94 -14.12
CA LEU A 99 0.39 -19.55 -14.42
C LEU A 99 1.54 -19.41 -15.43
N GLU A 100 2.60 -20.21 -15.31
CA GLU A 100 3.67 -20.29 -16.31
C GLU A 100 3.12 -20.68 -17.67
N HIS A 101 2.24 -21.68 -17.74
CA HIS A 101 1.62 -22.10 -19.00
C HIS A 101 0.76 -20.96 -19.59
N LYS A 102 -0.11 -20.34 -18.77
CA LYS A 102 -0.95 -19.21 -19.20
C LYS A 102 -0.12 -18.02 -19.68
N MET A 103 0.96 -17.68 -18.96
CA MET A 103 1.88 -16.61 -19.35
C MET A 103 2.57 -16.91 -20.68
N ARG A 104 3.03 -18.15 -20.91
CA ARG A 104 3.60 -18.54 -22.21
C ARG A 104 2.61 -18.37 -23.34
N SER A 105 1.34 -18.77 -23.14
CA SER A 105 0.28 -18.60 -24.14
C SER A 105 0.00 -17.13 -24.45
N LEU A 106 -0.08 -16.27 -23.42
CA LEU A 106 -0.30 -14.83 -23.60
C LEU A 106 0.86 -14.16 -24.34
N VAL A 107 2.10 -14.49 -24.00
CA VAL A 107 3.29 -13.96 -24.69
C VAL A 107 3.30 -14.37 -26.17
N GLN A 108 2.97 -15.64 -26.48
CA GLN A 108 2.87 -16.10 -27.86
C GLN A 108 1.77 -15.40 -28.65
N GLU A 109 0.60 -15.16 -28.02
CA GLU A 109 -0.49 -14.43 -28.65
C GLU A 109 -0.11 -12.97 -28.95
N GLN A 110 0.51 -12.28 -27.99
CA GLN A 110 0.98 -10.91 -28.17
C GLN A 110 2.03 -10.79 -29.28
N GLN A 111 2.95 -11.76 -29.38
CA GLN A 111 3.91 -11.84 -30.49
C GLN A 111 3.21 -12.02 -31.84
N ARG A 112 2.20 -12.91 -31.94
CA ARG A 112 1.41 -13.09 -33.16
C ARG A 112 0.65 -11.83 -33.56
N GLN A 113 0.13 -11.07 -32.60
CA GLN A 113 -0.56 -9.80 -32.88
C GLN A 113 0.41 -8.73 -33.40
N ARG A 114 1.61 -8.61 -32.81
CA ARG A 114 2.66 -7.70 -33.30
C ARG A 114 3.09 -8.01 -34.74
N HIS A 115 3.27 -9.29 -35.09
CA HIS A 115 3.63 -9.68 -36.46
C HIS A 115 2.56 -9.38 -37.51
N LYS A 116 1.28 -9.28 -37.14
CA LYS A 116 0.21 -8.89 -38.06
C LYS A 116 0.14 -7.38 -38.30
N SER A 117 0.76 -6.56 -37.45
CA SER A 117 0.64 -5.10 -37.45
C SER A 117 1.79 -4.36 -38.14
N VAL A 118 2.88 -5.03 -38.54
CA VAL A 118 4.07 -4.37 -39.07
C VAL A 118 4.55 -5.07 -40.35
N HIS A 119 4.18 -4.51 -41.51
CA HIS A 119 4.80 -4.80 -42.80
C HIS A 119 5.90 -3.75 -43.05
N ILE A 120 6.94 -3.76 -42.21
CA ILE A 120 8.15 -2.95 -42.40
C ILE A 120 9.34 -3.92 -42.44
N PRO A 121 10.20 -3.87 -43.48
CA PRO A 121 11.30 -4.81 -43.64
C PRO A 121 12.32 -4.69 -42.51
N MET A 122 12.67 -5.85 -41.96
CA MET A 122 13.41 -6.03 -40.71
C MET A 122 14.93 -5.86 -40.93
N VAL A 123 15.55 -4.92 -40.23
CA VAL A 123 17.01 -4.83 -40.07
C VAL A 123 17.44 -5.84 -39.00
N PRO A 124 18.51 -6.65 -39.21
CA PRO A 124 18.92 -7.66 -38.23
C PRO A 124 19.47 -7.00 -36.96
N GLN A 125 18.75 -7.13 -35.84
CA GLN A 125 19.27 -6.71 -34.54
C GLN A 125 20.27 -7.75 -34.01
N ARG A 126 21.44 -7.24 -33.63
CA ARG A 126 22.59 -7.99 -33.13
C ARG A 126 22.26 -8.67 -31.80
N SER A 127 22.55 -9.96 -31.76
CA SER A 127 22.73 -10.78 -30.57
C SER A 127 23.70 -10.10 -29.59
N GLY A 128 23.17 -9.57 -28.49
CA GLY A 128 23.97 -8.91 -27.46
C GLY A 128 23.44 -9.19 -26.05
N SER A 129 24.34 -9.73 -25.23
CA SER A 129 24.34 -9.74 -23.76
C SER A 129 23.57 -10.85 -23.04
N LEU A 130 24.36 -11.72 -22.41
CA LEU A 130 24.00 -12.60 -21.30
C LEU A 130 23.56 -11.77 -20.08
N GLU A 131 22.36 -11.18 -20.11
CA GLU A 131 21.72 -10.75 -18.88
C GLU A 131 21.20 -11.98 -18.15
N SER A 132 21.69 -12.14 -16.91
CA SER A 132 21.33 -13.19 -15.95
C SER A 132 19.88 -13.64 -16.12
N ARG A 133 19.68 -14.93 -16.40
CA ARG A 133 18.38 -15.61 -16.59
C ARG A 133 17.48 -15.44 -15.35
N ARG A 134 16.94 -14.25 -15.13
CA ARG A 134 15.79 -14.08 -14.24
C ARG A 134 14.66 -14.88 -14.88
N ASN A 135 14.08 -15.79 -14.09
CA ASN A 135 12.92 -16.55 -14.54
C ASN A 135 11.88 -15.54 -15.07
N PRO A 136 11.54 -15.55 -16.37
CA PRO A 136 10.59 -14.59 -16.94
C PRO A 136 9.17 -14.77 -16.37
N PHE A 137 8.95 -15.82 -15.59
CA PHE A 137 7.70 -16.15 -14.91
C PHE A 137 7.76 -15.94 -13.40
N ASN A 138 8.58 -14.99 -12.90
CA ASN A 138 8.63 -14.70 -11.48
C ASN A 138 7.34 -13.98 -11.02
N ILE A 139 6.39 -14.77 -10.51
CA ILE A 139 5.12 -14.28 -9.98
C ILE A 139 5.38 -13.60 -8.64
N ARG A 140 4.95 -12.34 -8.53
CA ARG A 140 5.14 -11.52 -7.33
C ARG A 140 3.80 -11.03 -6.80
N VAL A 141 3.64 -11.12 -5.48
CA VAL A 141 2.52 -10.52 -4.75
C VAL A 141 2.93 -9.15 -4.23
N VAL A 142 2.25 -8.12 -4.72
CA VAL A 142 2.49 -6.73 -4.32
C VAL A 142 1.36 -6.27 -3.39
N TYR A 143 1.72 -5.60 -2.29
CA TYR A 143 0.71 -5.08 -1.35
C TYR A 143 0.19 -3.71 -1.81
N ILE A 144 -1.13 -3.51 -1.82
CA ILE A 144 -1.75 -2.25 -2.24
C ILE A 144 -2.34 -1.55 -1.03
N CYS A 145 -1.95 -0.30 -0.78
CA CYS A 145 -2.45 0.45 0.36
C CYS A 145 -2.54 1.97 0.10
N GLY A 146 -3.21 2.68 1.02
CA GLY A 146 -3.17 4.14 1.03
C GLY A 146 -1.89 4.69 1.66
N ALA A 147 -1.53 5.94 1.35
CA ALA A 147 -0.39 6.62 1.98
C ALA A 147 -0.48 6.66 3.52
N ASP A 148 -1.69 6.79 4.07
CA ASP A 148 -1.94 6.79 5.52
C ASP A 148 -1.52 5.48 6.20
N PHE A 149 -1.59 4.35 5.49
CA PHE A 149 -1.13 3.08 6.01
C PHE A 149 0.39 3.07 6.20
N VAL A 150 1.14 3.49 5.16
CA VAL A 150 2.61 3.49 5.19
C VAL A 150 3.13 4.44 6.26
N LEU A 151 2.51 5.61 6.42
CA LEU A 151 2.89 6.57 7.46
C LEU A 151 2.73 5.98 8.87
N ARG A 152 1.68 5.20 9.11
CA ARG A 152 1.44 4.55 10.41
C ARG A 152 2.35 3.35 10.66
N THR A 153 2.48 2.46 9.68
CA THR A 153 3.10 1.13 9.89
C THR A 153 4.56 1.07 9.47
N GLY A 154 5.04 2.07 8.73
CA GLY A 154 6.33 2.02 8.04
C GLY A 154 6.40 0.95 6.95
N ALA A 155 5.29 0.28 6.62
CA ALA A 155 5.20 -0.80 5.65
C ALA A 155 6.27 -1.92 5.80
N ARG A 156 6.63 -2.20 7.06
CA ARG A 156 7.27 -3.42 7.63
C ARG A 156 7.29 -4.68 6.74
N LYS A 157 8.44 -5.15 6.23
CA LYS A 157 8.68 -6.53 5.75
C LYS A 157 7.88 -6.97 4.51
N LEU A 158 7.58 -6.06 3.58
CA LEU A 158 6.92 -6.41 2.32
C LEU A 158 7.92 -6.90 1.27
N VAL A 159 7.92 -8.20 0.99
CA VAL A 159 8.93 -8.85 0.13
C VAL A 159 8.68 -8.61 -1.36
N GLY A 160 7.42 -8.58 -1.79
CA GLY A 160 7.07 -8.40 -3.21
C GLY A 160 6.93 -6.95 -3.66
N GLY A 161 7.09 -5.99 -2.74
CA GLY A 161 6.92 -4.57 -3.00
C GLY A 161 5.56 -4.02 -2.55
N ILE A 162 5.35 -2.73 -2.82
CA ILE A 162 4.17 -1.99 -2.37
C ILE A 162 3.70 -0.99 -3.42
N VAL A 163 2.39 -0.95 -3.62
CA VAL A 163 1.71 0.10 -4.38
C VAL A 163 1.02 1.03 -3.40
N VAL A 164 1.43 2.29 -3.39
CA VAL A 164 0.87 3.32 -2.53
C VAL A 164 -0.04 4.22 -3.34
N VAL A 165 -1.33 4.19 -3.02
CA VAL A 165 -2.32 5.11 -3.58
C VAL A 165 -2.38 6.34 -2.70
N ASP A 166 -2.00 7.46 -3.27
CA ASP A 166 -2.17 8.75 -2.62
C ASP A 166 -3.65 9.05 -2.50
N ARG A 167 -4.04 9.50 -1.31
CA ARG A 167 -5.38 10.01 -1.04
C ARG A 167 -5.17 11.45 -0.60
N PRO A 168 -6.07 12.39 -0.94
CA PRO A 168 -6.02 13.71 -0.35
C PRO A 168 -6.15 13.51 1.15
N LEU A 169 -5.00 13.56 1.84
CA LEU A 169 -4.96 13.46 3.29
C LEU A 169 -5.69 14.70 3.77
N GLY A 170 -6.94 14.54 4.21
CA GLY A 170 -7.63 15.60 4.92
C GLY A 170 -6.76 16.14 6.06
N ALA A 171 -7.08 17.32 6.56
CA ALA A 171 -6.37 17.91 7.69
C ALA A 171 -6.13 16.84 8.77
N PRO A 172 -4.92 16.76 9.36
CA PRO A 172 -4.59 15.72 10.32
C PRO A 172 -5.63 15.72 11.45
N SER A 173 -6.52 14.73 11.42
CA SER A 173 -7.57 14.58 12.42
C SER A 173 -6.93 14.05 13.70
N THR A 174 -6.99 14.84 14.77
CA THR A 174 -6.53 14.49 16.12
C THR A 174 -7.18 13.23 16.70
N SER A 175 -8.31 12.77 16.14
CA SER A 175 -9.06 11.62 16.64
C SER A 175 -8.70 10.26 16.00
N ARG A 176 -7.69 10.18 15.12
CA ARG A 176 -7.32 8.89 14.51
C ARG A 176 -6.55 8.03 15.52
N ARG A 177 -7.21 7.00 16.06
CA ARG A 177 -6.56 5.97 16.89
C ARG A 177 -5.83 4.97 15.99
N SER A 178 -4.56 4.71 16.32
CA SER A 178 -3.80 3.58 15.77
C SER A 178 -3.85 2.44 16.78
N ILE A 179 -4.46 1.32 16.38
CA ILE A 179 -4.37 0.07 17.14
C ILE A 179 -3.33 -0.80 16.44
N LEU A 180 -2.18 -0.97 17.09
CA LEU A 180 -1.27 -2.07 16.79
C LEU A 180 -1.65 -3.23 17.70
N LEU A 181 -2.15 -4.32 17.11
CA LEU A 181 -2.26 -5.58 17.81
C LEU A 181 -0.91 -6.28 17.77
N THR A 182 -0.38 -6.65 18.93
CA THR A 182 0.80 -7.50 18.99
C THR A 182 0.41 -8.94 18.69
N ASN A 183 1.35 -9.76 18.21
CA ASN A 183 1.13 -11.19 17.98
C ASN A 183 0.74 -11.98 19.25
N THR A 184 0.83 -11.37 20.43
CA THR A 184 0.42 -11.92 21.74
C THR A 184 -1.01 -11.55 22.15
N GLY A 185 -1.79 -10.90 21.26
CA GLY A 185 -3.17 -10.49 21.56
C GLY A 185 -3.27 -9.23 22.44
N GLY A 186 -2.15 -8.56 22.73
CA GLY A 186 -2.13 -7.27 23.40
C GLY A 186 -2.48 -6.14 22.41
N SER A 187 -3.34 -5.21 22.84
CA SER A 187 -3.66 -4.00 22.08
C SER A 187 -2.83 -2.83 22.62
N ILE A 188 -1.98 -2.23 21.78
CA ILE A 188 -1.32 -0.96 22.11
C ILE A 188 -2.07 0.15 21.36
N THR A 189 -2.72 1.02 22.14
CA THR A 189 -3.28 2.26 21.60
C THR A 189 -2.15 3.26 21.51
N VAL A 190 -1.66 3.51 20.30
CA VAL A 190 -0.65 4.55 20.08
C VAL A 190 -1.39 5.82 19.66
N PRO A 191 -1.31 6.92 20.42
CA PRO A 191 -1.78 8.20 19.93
C PRO A 191 -1.03 8.52 18.64
N VAL A 192 -1.75 8.87 17.57
CA VAL A 192 -1.12 9.38 16.34
C VAL A 192 -0.62 10.79 16.65
N SER A 193 0.48 10.86 17.38
CA SER A 193 1.15 12.12 17.63
C SER A 193 1.93 12.47 16.36
N ASN A 194 1.61 13.62 15.77
CA ASN A 194 2.43 14.24 14.72
C ASN A 194 3.73 14.83 15.29
N GLN A 195 4.19 14.38 16.47
CA GLN A 195 5.50 14.72 16.98
C GLN A 195 6.52 14.05 16.07
N ILE A 196 6.93 14.80 15.04
CA ILE A 196 8.32 14.79 14.62
C ILE A 196 9.08 15.05 15.92
N GLU A 197 9.67 14.00 16.49
CA GLU A 197 10.79 14.21 17.40
C GLU A 197 11.88 14.84 16.54
N GLU A 198 11.86 16.18 16.47
CA GLU A 198 13.10 16.95 16.33
C GLU A 198 13.90 16.61 17.58
N SER A 199 14.69 15.55 17.47
CA SER A 199 15.53 15.06 18.55
C SER A 199 16.38 16.20 19.08
N GLU A 200 16.35 16.35 20.40
CA GLU A 200 17.21 17.18 21.23
C GLU A 200 18.69 16.76 21.12
N GLU A 201 19.27 16.84 19.92
CA GLU A 201 20.69 16.57 19.67
C GLU A 201 21.48 17.87 19.43
N LEU A 202 21.06 18.96 20.08
CA LEU A 202 21.78 20.24 20.10
C LEU A 202 21.98 20.83 21.51
N ALA A 203 21.60 20.10 22.57
CA ALA A 203 21.71 20.57 23.96
C ALA A 203 22.77 19.84 24.82
N LEU A 204 23.56 18.91 24.25
CA LEU A 204 24.59 18.15 24.99
C LEU A 204 26.05 18.44 24.58
N LEU A 205 26.32 19.56 23.89
CA LEU A 205 27.69 19.99 23.58
C LEU A 205 28.12 21.30 24.27
N SER A 206 27.46 21.70 25.34
CA SER A 206 27.84 22.89 26.11
C SER A 206 28.04 22.61 27.60
N SER A 207 28.97 21.71 27.95
CA SER A 207 29.58 21.68 29.29
C SER A 207 30.73 20.69 29.39
N SER A 208 31.93 21.09 28.96
CA SER A 208 33.18 20.71 29.65
C SER A 208 34.34 21.52 29.10
N ALA A 209 34.72 22.54 29.86
CA ALA A 209 36.00 23.23 29.73
C ALA A 209 36.88 22.84 30.92
N SER A 210 38.01 22.17 30.66
CA SER A 210 39.31 22.56 31.22
C SER A 210 40.48 21.73 30.66
N SER A 211 41.35 22.43 29.92
CA SER A 211 42.83 22.31 29.90
C SER A 211 43.48 21.08 29.23
N THR A 212 44.52 21.11 28.38
CA THR A 212 45.59 22.08 28.07
C THR A 212 46.14 21.92 26.63
N SER A 213 46.58 23.05 26.03
CA SER A 213 47.69 23.27 25.06
C SER A 213 47.98 22.30 23.90
N SER A 214 47.88 22.75 22.63
CA SER A 214 49.02 23.25 21.80
C SER A 214 48.72 23.29 20.27
N MET A 215 49.07 24.44 19.68
CA MET A 215 49.39 24.84 18.27
C MET A 215 49.17 23.81 17.12
N SER A 216 48.55 24.10 15.97
CA SER A 216 48.92 25.15 14.98
C SER A 216 48.02 25.12 13.71
N SER A 217 47.70 26.32 13.18
CA SER A 217 47.48 26.75 11.75
C SER A 217 46.59 25.95 10.77
N ALA A 218 45.45 26.52 10.35
CA ALA A 218 45.19 27.21 9.05
C ALA A 218 44.45 26.30 8.03
N ALA A 219 43.47 26.68 7.20
CA ALA A 219 42.84 27.95 6.88
C ALA A 219 41.38 27.73 6.41
N SER A 220 40.61 28.81 6.55
CA SER A 220 39.28 29.16 6.03
C SER A 220 38.89 28.68 4.63
N LEU A 221 37.59 28.38 4.43
CA LEU A 221 36.78 28.92 3.33
C LEU A 221 35.28 28.87 3.70
N SER A 222 34.68 30.05 3.63
CA SER A 222 33.29 30.41 3.92
C SER A 222 32.36 30.14 2.74
N SER A 223 31.18 29.58 3.01
CA SER A 223 30.00 29.81 2.16
C SER A 223 28.76 29.95 3.04
N GLU A 224 28.24 31.17 3.09
CA GLU A 224 26.97 31.52 3.70
C GLU A 224 25.82 30.85 2.97
N ALA A 225 25.14 29.91 3.64
CA ALA A 225 23.82 29.45 3.25
C ALA A 225 22.80 30.12 4.18
N SER A 226 22.11 31.12 3.64
CA SER A 226 21.00 31.80 4.29
C SER A 226 19.85 30.81 4.54
N LEU A 227 19.71 30.41 5.80
CA LEU A 227 18.61 29.60 6.32
C LEU A 227 17.34 30.45 6.36
N SER A 228 16.58 30.46 5.26
CA SER A 228 15.18 30.85 5.31
C SER A 228 14.39 29.74 6.01
N SER A 229 13.91 30.01 7.22
CA SER A 229 13.06 29.15 8.06
C SER A 229 11.62 29.02 7.52
N GLY A 230 11.48 28.84 6.20
CA GLY A 230 10.22 28.48 5.58
C GLY A 230 9.97 27.00 5.76
N SER A 231 9.09 26.62 6.69
CA SER A 231 8.61 25.24 6.83
C SER A 231 7.87 24.83 5.56
N THR A 232 8.61 24.28 4.58
CA THR A 232 8.02 23.75 3.35
C THR A 232 7.19 22.52 3.72
N VAL A 233 5.87 22.64 3.58
CA VAL A 233 4.94 21.54 3.83
C VAL A 233 5.26 20.39 2.87
N LEU A 234 5.77 19.29 3.42
CA LEU A 234 6.11 18.11 2.63
C LEU A 234 4.85 17.49 2.03
N SER A 235 4.94 17.12 0.76
CA SER A 235 3.92 16.31 0.08
C SER A 235 3.72 14.96 0.78
N ALA A 236 2.55 14.33 0.59
CA ALA A 236 2.29 12.98 1.09
C ALA A 236 3.36 11.97 0.64
N LYS A 237 3.79 12.07 -0.62
CA LYS A 237 4.88 11.27 -1.18
C LYS A 237 6.17 11.45 -0.39
N GLN A 238 6.63 12.70 -0.22
CA GLN A 238 7.87 12.98 0.53
C GLN A 238 7.80 12.47 1.97
N ARG A 239 6.66 12.62 2.64
CA ARG A 239 6.47 12.09 4.00
C ARG A 239 6.55 10.56 4.03
N VAL A 240 5.93 9.87 3.06
CA VAL A 240 5.99 8.41 2.95
C VAL A 240 7.42 7.92 2.70
N PHE A 241 8.13 8.51 1.74
CA PHE A 241 9.52 8.13 1.46
C PHE A 241 10.43 8.39 2.65
N ARG A 242 10.31 9.54 3.33
CA ARG A 242 11.03 9.82 4.58
C ARG A 242 10.72 8.78 5.66
N ARG A 243 9.45 8.37 5.81
CA ARG A 243 9.06 7.36 6.80
C ARG A 243 9.61 5.97 6.49
N LEU A 244 9.68 5.61 5.21
CA LEU A 244 10.31 4.37 4.76
C LEU A 244 11.82 4.39 5.04
N GLU A 245 12.47 5.51 4.73
CA GLU A 245 13.90 5.71 4.99
C GLU A 245 14.23 5.65 6.48
N GLN A 246 13.42 6.26 7.34
CA GLN A 246 13.53 6.10 8.79
C GLN A 246 13.32 4.65 9.27
N SER A 247 12.51 3.85 8.55
CA SER A 247 12.18 2.49 8.97
C SER A 247 13.19 1.44 8.49
N TYR A 248 13.90 1.71 7.40
CA TYR A 248 14.73 0.73 6.70
C TYR A 248 16.14 1.22 6.35
N GLY A 249 16.42 2.51 6.50
CA GLY A 249 17.63 3.15 6.01
C GLY A 249 17.53 3.60 4.55
N PHE A 250 18.44 4.51 4.18
CA PHE A 250 18.56 5.06 2.83
C PHE A 250 18.88 3.98 1.79
N GLU A 251 19.84 3.10 2.08
CA GLU A 251 20.29 2.03 1.16
C GLU A 251 19.14 1.09 0.78
N TRP A 252 18.32 0.68 1.76
CA TRP A 252 17.17 -0.16 1.49
C TRP A 252 16.15 0.56 0.60
N CYS A 253 15.90 1.85 0.88
CA CYS A 253 14.98 2.64 0.06
C CYS A 253 15.49 2.76 -1.36
N GLU A 254 16.78 3.03 -1.56
CA GLU A 254 17.40 3.09 -2.87
C GLU A 254 17.29 1.75 -3.62
N ALA A 255 17.67 0.65 -2.97
CA ALA A 255 17.56 -0.71 -3.52
C ALA A 255 16.12 -1.13 -3.81
N SER A 256 15.15 -0.59 -3.06
CA SER A 256 13.72 -0.91 -3.16
C SER A 256 12.90 0.12 -3.93
N ARG A 257 13.52 1.17 -4.49
CA ARG A 257 12.83 2.20 -5.28
C ARG A 257 12.00 1.57 -6.42
N ASN A 258 12.53 0.52 -7.04
CA ASN A 258 11.87 -0.21 -8.13
C ASN A 258 10.74 -1.14 -7.65
N ASN A 259 10.59 -1.34 -6.34
CA ASN A 259 9.52 -2.13 -5.72
C ASN A 259 8.48 -1.24 -4.99
N ILE A 260 8.53 0.08 -5.16
CA ILE A 260 7.58 1.04 -4.58
C ILE A 260 6.91 1.82 -5.70
N TRP A 261 5.63 1.53 -5.96
CA TRP A 261 4.84 2.23 -6.97
C TRP A 261 3.97 3.29 -6.32
N TRP A 262 4.19 4.55 -6.67
CA TRP A 262 3.36 5.66 -6.19
C TRP A 262 2.28 6.02 -7.22
N LEU A 263 1.02 5.97 -6.81
CA LEU A 263 -0.09 6.51 -7.59
C LEU A 263 -0.49 7.87 -7.03
N PRO A 264 -0.33 8.96 -7.80
CA PRO A 264 -0.82 10.26 -7.36
C PRO A 264 -2.34 10.21 -7.18
N SER A 265 -2.85 11.10 -6.32
CA SER A 265 -4.29 11.24 -6.11
C SER A 265 -4.94 11.52 -7.47
N ARG A 266 -6.06 10.86 -7.74
CA ARG A 266 -6.94 11.28 -8.85
C ARG A 266 -7.37 12.73 -8.58
N SER A 267 -7.65 13.46 -9.65
CA SER A 267 -8.11 14.86 -9.55
C SER A 267 -9.32 14.92 -8.60
N ARG A 268 -9.37 15.97 -7.78
CA ARG A 268 -10.43 16.18 -6.77
C ARG A 268 -11.84 16.16 -7.35
N THR A 269 -11.97 16.38 -8.66
CA THR A 269 -13.22 16.41 -9.41
C THR A 269 -13.79 15.03 -9.70
N GLU A 270 -13.02 13.94 -9.57
CA GLU A 270 -13.43 12.61 -10.04
C GLU A 270 -13.72 11.57 -8.94
N SER A 271 -13.44 11.87 -7.67
CA SER A 271 -13.69 10.91 -6.59
C SER A 271 -13.77 11.62 -5.24
N GLU A 272 -14.95 11.64 -4.63
CA GLU A 272 -15.03 11.88 -3.19
C GLU A 272 -14.17 10.86 -2.43
N ASP A 273 -13.56 11.25 -1.32
CA ASP A 273 -12.89 10.31 -0.42
C ASP A 273 -13.94 9.46 0.30
N ILE A 274 -14.15 8.25 -0.20
CA ILE A 274 -15.10 7.28 0.37
C ILE A 274 -14.37 6.44 1.40
N SER A 275 -14.58 6.76 2.68
CA SER A 275 -14.05 5.98 3.80
C SER A 275 -15.14 5.11 4.44
N SER A 276 -14.76 3.97 5.01
CA SER A 276 -15.70 3.11 5.75
C SER A 276 -16.34 3.84 6.93
N THR A 277 -15.64 4.78 7.57
CA THR A 277 -16.22 5.64 8.61
C THR A 277 -17.30 6.55 8.06
N LYS A 278 -17.07 7.19 6.89
CA LYS A 278 -18.10 8.01 6.21
C LYS A 278 -19.33 7.16 5.89
N ILE A 279 -19.16 5.94 5.38
CA ILE A 279 -20.26 5.02 5.10
C ILE A 279 -21.04 4.65 6.36
N ARG A 280 -20.36 4.29 7.47
CA ARG A 280 -21.03 3.99 8.74
C ARG A 280 -21.83 5.18 9.26
N ASN A 281 -21.27 6.39 9.20
CA ASN A 281 -21.96 7.61 9.62
C ASN A 281 -23.21 7.88 8.76
N LEU A 282 -23.12 7.72 7.43
CA LEU A 282 -24.28 7.85 6.55
C LEU A 282 -25.37 6.85 6.93
N LEU A 283 -25.01 5.60 7.20
CA LEU A 283 -25.97 4.56 7.61
C LEU A 283 -26.60 4.86 8.97
N SER A 284 -25.82 5.32 9.96
CA SER A 284 -26.36 5.73 11.27
C SER A 284 -27.28 6.95 11.16
N ASP A 285 -26.98 7.88 10.26
CA ASP A 285 -27.82 9.05 9.97
C ASP A 285 -29.04 8.73 9.07
N LYS A 286 -29.26 7.46 8.71
CA LYS A 286 -30.28 7.03 7.74
C LYS A 286 -30.17 7.75 6.38
N LYS A 287 -28.97 8.16 6.01
CA LYS A 287 -28.64 8.78 4.72
C LYS A 287 -28.29 7.71 3.69
N SER A 288 -28.58 8.00 2.43
CA SER A 288 -28.27 7.11 1.32
C SER A 288 -26.76 6.97 1.10
N CYS A 289 -26.31 5.75 0.86
CA CYS A 289 -24.97 5.43 0.34
C CYS A 289 -24.98 5.06 -1.15
N HIS A 290 -26.09 5.35 -1.85
CA HIS A 290 -26.24 5.09 -3.28
C HIS A 290 -25.15 5.80 -4.09
N GLY A 291 -24.57 5.11 -5.07
CA GLY A 291 -23.46 5.61 -5.89
C GLY A 291 -22.09 5.60 -5.19
N LEU A 292 -22.01 5.32 -3.88
CA LEU A 292 -20.73 5.22 -3.16
C LEU A 292 -20.21 3.78 -3.06
N LEU A 293 -21.10 2.80 -3.18
CA LEU A 293 -20.83 1.37 -3.05
C LEU A 293 -21.52 0.61 -4.19
N HIS A 294 -21.09 -0.63 -4.42
CA HIS A 294 -21.85 -1.55 -5.26
C HIS A 294 -23.30 -1.69 -4.72
N PRO A 295 -24.35 -1.67 -5.58
CA PRO A 295 -25.74 -1.66 -5.12
C PRO A 295 -26.09 -2.80 -4.16
N ALA A 296 -25.61 -4.01 -4.45
CA ALA A 296 -25.83 -5.17 -3.58
C ALA A 296 -25.16 -5.04 -2.20
N VAL A 297 -24.01 -4.36 -2.13
CA VAL A 297 -23.31 -4.07 -0.86
C VAL A 297 -24.10 -3.06 -0.05
N ALA A 298 -24.58 -1.99 -0.69
CA ALA A 298 -25.40 -0.97 -0.05
C ALA A 298 -26.69 -1.58 0.53
N GLN A 299 -27.40 -2.40 -0.26
CA GLN A 299 -28.59 -3.10 0.19
C GLN A 299 -28.29 -4.01 1.39
N ARG A 300 -27.23 -4.82 1.31
CA ARG A 300 -26.87 -5.76 2.37
C ARG A 300 -26.54 -5.07 3.70
N LEU A 301 -25.89 -3.91 3.64
CA LEU A 301 -25.61 -3.07 4.81
C LEU A 301 -26.88 -2.50 5.43
N LEU A 302 -27.84 -2.04 4.62
CA LEU A 302 -29.14 -1.55 5.10
C LEU A 302 -29.94 -2.67 5.80
N GLU A 303 -29.98 -3.86 5.21
CA GLU A 303 -30.62 -5.04 5.83
C GLU A 303 -29.99 -5.42 7.17
N LYS A 304 -28.66 -5.37 7.26
CA LYS A 304 -27.94 -5.63 8.51
C LYS A 304 -28.29 -4.60 9.58
N LYS A 305 -28.30 -3.31 9.21
CA LYS A 305 -28.63 -2.22 10.14
C LYS A 305 -30.08 -2.34 10.63
N ALA A 306 -31.04 -2.59 9.74
CA ALA A 306 -32.45 -2.79 10.10
C ALA A 306 -32.64 -3.97 11.08
N ARG A 307 -31.93 -5.08 10.88
CA ARG A 307 -31.94 -6.22 11.81
C ARG A 307 -31.37 -5.88 13.19
N GLN A 308 -30.34 -5.04 13.25
CA GLN A 308 -29.76 -4.59 14.52
C GLN A 308 -30.68 -3.62 15.27
N GLU A 309 -31.45 -2.78 14.56
CA GLU A 309 -32.43 -1.88 15.16
C GLU A 309 -33.70 -2.60 15.65
N SER A 310 -33.95 -3.81 15.15
CA SER A 310 -35.12 -4.62 15.51
C SER A 310 -34.85 -5.63 16.64
N ALA A 311 -33.60 -5.80 17.06
CA ALA A 311 -33.16 -6.77 18.07
C ALA A 311 -32.91 -6.09 19.41
#